data_AF-A0A919PJE3-F1
#
_entry.id   AF-A0A919PJE3-F1
#
_cell.length_a   1.000
_cell.length_b   1.000
_cell.length_c   1.000
_cell.angle_alpha   90.00
_cell.angle_beta   90.00
_cell.angle_gamma   90.00
#
_symmetry.space_group_name_H-M   'P 1'
#
loop_
_entity.id
_entity.type
_entity.pdbx_description
1 polymer ?
#
loop_
_entity_poly.entity_id
_entity_poly.type
_entity_poly.pdbx_seq_one_letter_code
_entity_poly.pdbx_strand_id
1 'polypeptide(L)'
;MKRLLGTLIVAILAVGSLTACGKKDGGGTPVAATSTGPSDSAAFGENTNGGGASAAASGGGNQSPATDKSAAPTYPGDAKGYCQAVVTAWTKNDSGRIKQLAGAGAVSNFQYIEKGADTNWKYAKKDGSDCILRNDHGDQLQVTVDEQKLGKPQAVTDVVIEKTEYPSDPSSYVNNFINAWYNGNTQRMATYSSHSIASNYGGKKAPPNWTEGQPKEDKGDYWLVHGSSNAGDSYTFKVKKSLGKANGILGIS
;
A
#
# COMPACT_ATOMS: atom_id res chain seq x y z
N MET A 1 19.27 11.87 -7.96
CA MET A 1 19.02 10.58 -8.64
C MET A 1 17.55 10.52 -9.03
N LYS A 2 17.22 10.76 -10.31
CA LYS A 2 15.85 10.68 -10.83
C LYS A 2 15.47 9.19 -10.94
N ARG A 3 14.50 8.72 -10.15
CA ARG A 3 13.93 7.39 -10.34
C ARG A 3 12.81 7.49 -11.37
N LEU A 4 12.98 6.76 -12.47
CA LEU A 4 11.93 6.49 -13.44
C LEU A 4 10.82 5.73 -12.72
N LEU A 5 9.64 6.35 -12.62
CA LEU A 5 8.40 5.62 -12.38
C LEU A 5 8.26 4.61 -13.52
N GLY A 6 8.39 3.33 -13.19
CA GLY A 6 8.28 2.23 -14.14
C GLY A 6 6.86 2.19 -14.70
N THR A 7 6.71 2.67 -15.93
CA THR A 7 5.51 2.47 -16.74
C THR A 7 5.25 0.97 -16.85
N LEU A 8 4.12 0.51 -16.32
CA LEU A 8 3.59 -0.82 -16.54
C LEU A 8 3.25 -0.97 -18.03
N ILE A 9 4.17 -1.50 -18.82
CA ILE A 9 3.90 -1.88 -20.21
C ILE A 9 3.18 -3.23 -20.16
N VAL A 10 1.85 -3.17 -20.29
CA VAL A 10 1.02 -4.35 -20.57
C VAL A 10 1.33 -4.77 -22.01
N ALA A 11 2.21 -5.77 -22.17
CA ALA A 11 2.42 -6.42 -23.46
C ALA A 11 1.19 -7.27 -23.78
N ILE A 12 0.26 -6.72 -24.55
CA ILE A 12 -0.83 -7.48 -25.16
C ILE A 12 -0.21 -8.40 -26.21
N LEU A 13 -0.03 -9.67 -25.86
CA LEU A 13 0.27 -10.75 -26.79
C LEU A 13 -0.97 -10.99 -27.66
N ALA A 14 -1.05 -10.26 -28.78
CA ALA A 14 -1.99 -10.56 -29.84
C ALA A 14 -1.55 -11.86 -30.53
N VAL A 15 -2.21 -12.96 -30.17
CA VAL A 15 -2.11 -14.24 -30.90
C VAL A 15 -2.80 -14.04 -32.24
N GLY A 16 -2.02 -13.74 -33.27
CA GLY A 16 -2.48 -13.66 -34.66
C GLY A 16 -2.70 -15.07 -35.22
N SER A 17 -3.93 -15.55 -35.17
CA SER A 17 -4.38 -16.68 -35.99
C SER A 17 -4.66 -16.18 -37.42
N LEU A 18 -3.78 -16.53 -38.35
CA LEU A 18 -3.99 -16.38 -39.79
C LEU A 18 -4.94 -17.48 -40.27
N THR A 19 -6.22 -17.15 -40.43
CA THR A 19 -7.14 -17.89 -41.29
C THR A 19 -7.59 -17.00 -42.43
N ALA A 20 -7.33 -17.47 -43.64
CA ALA A 20 -7.71 -16.89 -44.91
C ALA A 20 -9.25 -16.78 -45.07
N CYS A 21 -9.71 -15.71 -45.70
CA CYS A 21 -10.58 -15.71 -46.89
C CYS A 21 -11.12 -14.29 -47.11
N GLY A 22 -10.86 -13.75 -48.29
CA GLY A 22 -11.31 -12.41 -48.65
C GLY A 22 -12.82 -12.33 -48.89
N LYS A 23 -13.42 -11.21 -48.50
CA LYS A 23 -14.29 -10.44 -49.39
C LYS A 23 -14.42 -9.01 -48.85
N LYS A 24 -14.29 -8.10 -49.80
CA LYS A 24 -14.40 -6.64 -49.74
C LYS A 24 -15.86 -6.25 -49.50
N ASP A 25 -16.10 -5.24 -48.66
CA ASP A 25 -17.19 -4.24 -48.61
C ASP A 25 -17.13 -3.62 -47.20
N GLY A 26 -16.86 -2.33 -46.99
CA GLY A 26 -17.69 -1.18 -47.30
C GLY A 26 -17.62 -0.27 -46.06
N GLY A 27 -17.44 1.04 -46.25
CA GLY A 27 -17.06 1.99 -45.19
C GLY A 27 -18.13 2.26 -44.13
N GLY A 28 -17.66 2.71 -42.97
CA GLY A 28 -18.48 3.27 -41.90
C GLY A 28 -17.60 4.06 -40.93
N THR A 29 -17.63 5.37 -41.03
CA THR A 29 -16.99 6.31 -40.09
C THR A 29 -17.70 6.22 -38.73
N PRO A 30 -16.99 6.04 -37.60
CA PRO A 30 -17.65 6.09 -36.30
C PRO A 30 -18.02 7.53 -35.95
N VAL A 31 -19.32 7.75 -35.70
CA VAL A 31 -19.88 9.00 -35.18
C VAL A 31 -19.62 9.03 -33.67
N ALA A 32 -19.04 10.13 -33.19
CA ALA A 32 -18.81 10.35 -31.77
C ALA A 32 -20.15 10.52 -31.03
N ALA A 33 -20.38 9.70 -30.00
CA ALA A 33 -21.54 9.84 -29.13
C ALA A 33 -21.26 10.93 -28.07
N THR A 34 -21.92 12.06 -28.22
CA THR A 34 -21.97 13.14 -27.22
C THR A 34 -22.84 12.69 -26.05
N SER A 35 -22.23 12.39 -24.90
CA SER A 35 -22.95 12.13 -23.64
C SER A 35 -23.14 13.44 -22.88
N THR A 36 -24.32 14.05 -23.01
CA THR A 36 -24.82 15.10 -22.11
C THR A 36 -25.52 14.44 -20.93
N GLY A 37 -24.87 14.42 -19.76
CA GLY A 37 -25.45 14.00 -18.49
C GLY A 37 -25.64 15.19 -17.54
N PRO A 38 -26.73 15.23 -16.75
CA PRO A 38 -27.20 16.43 -16.06
C PRO A 38 -26.38 16.83 -14.83
N SER A 39 -26.23 18.14 -14.66
CA SER A 39 -25.72 18.82 -13.47
C SER A 39 -26.82 18.92 -12.41
N ASP A 40 -26.74 18.11 -11.36
CA ASP A 40 -27.56 18.29 -10.16
C ASP A 40 -26.76 19.04 -9.09
N SER A 41 -27.04 20.35 -9.00
CA SER A 41 -26.58 21.24 -7.94
C SER A 41 -27.48 21.05 -6.70
N ALA A 42 -26.97 20.41 -5.66
CA ALA A 42 -27.61 20.43 -4.35
C ALA A 42 -27.22 21.71 -3.59
N ALA A 43 -28.13 22.68 -3.58
CA ALA A 43 -28.08 23.85 -2.73
C ALA A 43 -28.41 23.46 -1.27
N PHE A 44 -27.50 23.72 -0.34
CA PHE A 44 -27.79 23.62 1.09
C PHE A 44 -28.40 24.93 1.58
N GLY A 45 -29.61 24.80 2.14
CA GLY A 45 -30.47 25.89 2.57
C GLY A 45 -29.91 26.71 3.73
N GLU A 46 -30.11 28.00 3.58
CA GLU A 46 -29.97 29.06 4.56
C GLU A 46 -31.10 28.97 5.58
N ASN A 47 -30.79 28.62 6.83
CA ASN A 47 -31.79 28.64 7.92
C ASN A 47 -31.64 29.95 8.69
N THR A 48 -32.55 30.88 8.41
CA THR A 48 -32.70 32.16 9.08
C THR A 48 -33.67 32.05 10.26
N ASN A 49 -33.38 32.87 11.27
CA ASN A 49 -34.31 33.43 12.25
C ASN A 49 -34.89 32.54 13.37
N GLY A 50 -34.49 32.89 14.59
CA GLY A 50 -35.15 32.52 15.84
C GLY A 50 -34.69 33.44 16.96
N GLY A 51 -35.14 34.71 16.92
CA GLY A 51 -34.97 35.65 18.03
C GLY A 51 -35.82 35.25 19.24
N GLY A 52 -35.24 35.37 20.43
CA GLY A 52 -35.94 35.05 21.68
C GLY A 52 -35.22 35.59 22.92
N ALA A 53 -35.76 36.71 23.43
CA ALA A 53 -35.81 37.17 24.82
C ALA A 53 -34.53 37.24 25.67
N SER A 54 -34.21 38.47 26.05
CA SER A 54 -33.38 38.84 27.21
C SER A 54 -34.15 38.53 28.51
N ALA A 55 -33.56 37.72 29.38
CA ALA A 55 -33.99 37.55 30.76
C ALA A 55 -32.79 37.77 31.68
N ALA A 56 -32.82 38.86 32.44
CA ALA A 56 -31.92 39.10 33.55
C ALA A 56 -32.31 38.19 34.73
N ALA A 57 -31.38 37.37 35.19
CA ALA A 57 -31.51 36.65 36.46
C ALA A 57 -30.24 36.81 37.30
N SER A 58 -30.49 37.32 38.49
CA SER A 58 -29.57 37.66 39.57
C SER A 58 -29.17 36.42 40.37
N GLY A 59 -27.89 36.37 40.78
CA GLY A 59 -27.45 35.88 42.08
C GLY A 59 -27.67 34.40 42.43
N GLY A 60 -26.58 33.61 42.39
CA GLY A 60 -26.52 32.31 43.05
C GLY A 60 -25.20 31.60 42.75
N GLY A 61 -24.23 31.74 43.65
CA GLY A 61 -22.91 31.13 43.53
C GLY A 61 -22.98 29.61 43.54
N ASN A 62 -22.92 28.99 42.37
CA ASN A 62 -22.54 27.60 42.19
C ASN A 62 -21.15 27.62 41.55
N GLN A 63 -20.14 27.14 42.28
CA GLN A 63 -18.82 26.89 41.71
C GLN A 63 -18.99 25.93 40.54
N SER A 64 -18.92 26.45 39.32
CA SER A 64 -18.84 25.63 38.11
C SER A 64 -17.72 24.63 38.30
N PRO A 65 -17.94 23.32 38.03
CA PRO A 65 -16.85 22.37 38.01
C PRO A 65 -15.79 22.91 37.06
N ALA A 66 -14.54 22.95 37.53
CA ALA A 66 -13.42 23.44 36.74
C ALA A 66 -13.45 22.70 35.40
N THR A 67 -13.81 23.42 34.33
CA THR A 67 -13.76 22.88 32.98
C THR A 67 -12.32 22.49 32.72
N ASP A 68 -12.05 21.18 32.78
CA ASP A 68 -10.79 20.59 32.35
C ASP A 68 -10.55 21.09 30.93
N LYS A 69 -9.66 22.08 30.82
CA LYS A 69 -9.27 22.66 29.55
C LYS A 69 -8.51 21.57 28.83
N SER A 70 -9.24 20.78 28.03
CA SER A 70 -8.68 19.72 27.20
C SER A 70 -7.47 20.31 26.48
N ALA A 71 -6.29 19.78 26.79
CA ALA A 71 -5.05 20.27 26.22
C ALA A 71 -5.16 20.29 24.69
N ALA A 72 -4.67 21.35 24.05
CA ALA A 72 -4.67 21.43 22.60
C ALA A 72 -3.92 20.21 22.03
N PRO A 73 -4.42 19.58 20.94
CA PRO A 73 -3.74 18.43 20.35
C PRO A 73 -2.30 18.79 19.97
N THR A 74 -1.34 17.96 20.36
CA THR A 74 0.05 18.10 19.94
C THR A 74 0.25 17.41 18.59
N TYR A 75 1.13 17.95 17.76
CA TYR A 75 1.44 17.41 16.43
C TYR A 75 2.94 17.07 16.33
N PRO A 76 3.33 15.94 15.72
CA PRO A 76 4.74 15.61 15.53
C PRO A 76 5.49 16.70 14.75
N GLY A 77 6.76 16.93 15.09
CA GLY A 77 7.60 17.93 14.40
C GLY A 77 8.33 17.39 13.15
N ASP A 78 8.25 16.08 12.90
CA ASP A 78 8.96 15.40 11.82
C ASP A 78 8.10 14.33 11.14
N ALA A 79 8.46 13.97 9.91
CA ALA A 79 7.69 13.04 9.09
C ALA A 79 7.57 11.64 9.73
N LYS A 80 8.65 11.12 10.31
CA LYS A 80 8.65 9.80 10.97
C LYS A 80 7.62 9.78 12.11
N GLY A 81 7.56 10.85 12.90
CA GLY A 81 6.60 11.03 13.97
C GLY A 81 5.15 11.03 13.46
N TYR A 82 4.83 11.71 12.35
CA TYR A 82 3.50 11.63 11.75
C TYR A 82 3.16 10.21 11.29
N CYS A 83 4.07 9.58 10.58
CA CYS A 83 3.87 8.23 10.05
C CYS A 83 3.60 7.21 11.18
N GLN A 84 4.36 7.27 12.28
CA GLN A 84 4.12 6.41 13.44
C GLN A 84 2.83 6.79 14.18
N ALA A 85 2.55 8.09 14.35
CA ALA A 85 1.35 8.54 15.06
C ALA A 85 0.06 8.18 14.32
N VAL A 86 0.01 8.34 12.99
CA VAL A 86 -1.18 8.04 12.20
C VAL A 86 -1.44 6.53 12.13
N VAL A 87 -0.39 5.72 11.97
CA VAL A 87 -0.52 4.26 11.98
C VAL A 87 -0.92 3.76 13.36
N THR A 88 -0.40 4.34 14.44
CA THR A 88 -0.82 4.03 15.81
C THR A 88 -2.29 4.39 16.05
N ALA A 89 -2.75 5.54 15.56
CA ALA A 89 -4.15 5.94 15.64
C ALA A 89 -5.04 4.96 14.86
N TRP A 90 -4.63 4.59 13.64
CA TRP A 90 -5.34 3.63 12.82
C TRP A 90 -5.44 2.24 13.48
N THR A 91 -4.34 1.69 14.00
CA THR A 91 -4.37 0.39 14.70
C THR A 91 -5.27 0.41 15.94
N LYS A 92 -5.33 1.55 16.66
CA LYS A 92 -6.21 1.76 17.83
C LYS A 92 -7.66 2.13 17.51
N ASN A 93 -8.06 2.23 16.24
CA ASN A 93 -9.39 2.74 15.84
C ASN A 93 -9.67 4.20 16.26
N ASP A 94 -8.64 5.01 16.47
CA ASP A 94 -8.79 6.41 16.88
C ASP A 94 -9.04 7.30 15.64
N SER A 95 -10.25 7.22 15.11
CA SER A 95 -10.66 7.99 13.93
C SER A 95 -10.56 9.51 14.14
N GLY A 96 -10.74 9.99 15.37
CA GLY A 96 -10.56 11.39 15.73
C GLY A 96 -9.12 11.83 15.53
N ARG A 97 -8.17 11.04 16.02
CA ARG A 97 -6.74 11.33 15.83
C ARG A 97 -6.29 11.17 14.39
N ILE A 98 -6.81 10.21 13.63
CA ILE A 98 -6.51 10.10 12.18
C ILE A 98 -6.95 11.37 11.46
N LYS A 99 -8.17 11.89 11.72
CA LYS A 99 -8.67 13.14 11.09
C LYS A 99 -7.85 14.38 11.46
N GLN A 100 -7.22 14.39 12.64
CA GLN A 100 -6.29 15.46 13.05
C GLN A 100 -4.94 15.36 12.31
N LEU A 101 -4.45 14.15 12.04
CA LEU A 101 -3.12 13.91 11.47
C LEU A 101 -3.13 13.84 9.93
N ALA A 102 -4.24 13.43 9.34
CA ALA A 102 -4.37 13.10 7.92
C ALA A 102 -5.44 13.94 7.20
N GLY A 103 -5.16 14.32 5.96
CA GLY A 103 -6.12 14.95 5.07
C GLY A 103 -7.24 14.00 4.66
N ALA A 104 -8.32 14.54 4.09
CA ALA A 104 -9.53 13.77 3.77
C ALA A 104 -9.27 12.55 2.85
N GLY A 105 -8.37 12.68 1.87
CA GLY A 105 -7.98 11.56 0.99
C GLY A 105 -7.34 10.40 1.76
N ALA A 106 -6.30 10.67 2.56
CA ALA A 106 -5.68 9.66 3.43
C ALA A 106 -6.67 9.06 4.44
N VAL A 107 -7.56 9.87 5.04
CA VAL A 107 -8.61 9.38 5.95
C VAL A 107 -9.50 8.35 5.24
N SER A 108 -9.90 8.63 4.00
CA SER A 108 -10.69 7.71 3.17
C SER A 108 -9.91 6.42 2.91
N ASN A 109 -8.63 6.51 2.53
CA ASN A 109 -7.81 5.33 2.25
C ASN A 109 -7.65 4.43 3.49
N PHE A 110 -7.49 5.00 4.69
CA PHE A 110 -7.47 4.21 5.93
C PHE A 110 -8.76 3.41 6.20
N GLN A 111 -9.91 3.84 5.69
CA GLN A 111 -11.17 3.11 5.85
C GLN A 111 -11.25 1.87 4.96
N TYR A 112 -10.59 1.90 3.79
CA TYR A 112 -10.54 0.78 2.85
C TYR A 112 -9.41 -0.19 3.13
N ILE A 113 -8.39 0.23 3.89
CA ILE A 113 -7.37 -0.66 4.40
C ILE A 113 -8.00 -1.53 5.48
N GLU A 114 -8.37 -2.75 5.11
CA GLU A 114 -8.73 -3.78 6.09
C GLU A 114 -7.61 -3.87 7.12
N LYS A 115 -8.00 -3.86 8.40
CA LYS A 115 -7.09 -4.20 9.49
C LYS A 115 -6.63 -5.63 9.25
N GLY A 116 -5.42 -5.77 8.72
CA GLY A 116 -4.76 -7.06 8.63
C GLY A 116 -4.66 -7.70 10.02
N ALA A 117 -4.35 -9.00 10.05
CA ALA A 117 -4.22 -9.73 11.31
C ALA A 117 -3.09 -9.22 12.22
N ASP A 118 -2.11 -8.48 11.65
CA ASP A 118 -0.94 -7.99 12.38
C ASP A 118 -0.93 -6.45 12.48
N THR A 119 -0.99 -5.97 13.73
CA THR A 119 -0.97 -4.55 14.09
C THR A 119 0.42 -4.03 14.48
N ASN A 120 1.46 -4.88 14.44
CA ASN A 120 2.82 -4.55 14.90
C ASN A 120 3.64 -3.80 13.83
N TRP A 121 3.16 -2.64 13.41
CA TRP A 121 3.81 -1.82 12.40
C TRP A 121 5.06 -1.12 12.95
N LYS A 122 6.19 -1.34 12.28
CA LYS A 122 7.50 -0.78 12.61
C LYS A 122 7.97 0.09 11.46
N TYR A 123 8.48 1.27 11.80
CA TYR A 123 9.09 2.16 10.81
C TYR A 123 10.37 1.51 10.24
N ALA A 124 10.44 1.36 8.92
CA ALA A 124 11.58 0.76 8.23
C ALA A 124 12.51 1.84 7.69
N LYS A 125 12.01 2.76 6.87
CA LYS A 125 12.80 3.81 6.22
C LYS A 125 11.95 4.97 5.72
N LYS A 126 12.63 6.05 5.30
CA LYS A 126 12.06 7.13 4.49
C LYS A 126 12.52 6.96 3.04
N ASP A 127 11.63 7.17 2.07
CA ASP A 127 11.94 7.21 0.64
C ASP A 127 11.24 8.45 0.03
N GLY A 128 11.99 9.52 -0.22
CA GLY A 128 11.39 10.81 -0.60
C GLY A 128 10.46 11.37 0.48
N SER A 129 9.22 11.69 0.12
CA SER A 129 8.15 12.14 1.03
C SER A 129 7.49 11.01 1.81
N ASP A 130 7.85 9.76 1.51
CA ASP A 130 7.13 8.60 1.99
C ASP A 130 7.86 7.94 3.15
N CYS A 131 7.11 7.57 4.18
CA CYS A 131 7.55 6.66 5.21
C CYS A 131 7.11 5.24 4.87
N ILE A 132 8.04 4.31 4.95
CA ILE A 132 7.76 2.89 4.81
C ILE A 132 7.70 2.27 6.20
N LEU A 133 6.57 1.66 6.53
CA LEU A 133 6.38 0.84 7.73
C LEU A 133 6.11 -0.60 7.32
N ARG A 134 6.51 -1.56 8.15
CA ARG A 134 6.30 -2.99 7.92
C ARG A 134 5.83 -3.69 9.18
N ASN A 135 5.01 -4.72 9.03
CA ASN A 135 4.62 -5.59 10.14
C ASN A 135 5.41 -6.91 10.10
N ASP A 136 5.18 -7.79 11.08
CA ASP A 136 5.89 -9.07 11.19
C ASP A 136 5.37 -10.10 10.18
N HIS A 137 4.17 -9.91 9.62
CA HIS A 137 3.66 -10.67 8.46
C HIS A 137 4.39 -10.33 7.14
N GLY A 138 5.08 -9.19 7.07
CA GLY A 138 5.77 -8.70 5.87
C GLY A 138 4.96 -7.74 5.02
N ASP A 139 3.78 -7.33 5.46
CA ASP A 139 3.00 -6.27 4.80
C ASP A 139 3.76 -4.94 4.88
N GLN A 140 3.51 -4.06 3.92
CA GLN A 140 4.15 -2.76 3.85
C GLN A 140 3.10 -1.66 3.78
N LEU A 141 3.23 -0.68 4.67
CA LEU A 141 2.49 0.58 4.59
C LEU A 141 3.42 1.65 4.07
N GLN A 142 2.95 2.39 3.08
CA GLN A 142 3.56 3.62 2.59
C GLN A 142 2.68 4.78 3.04
N VAL A 143 3.26 5.70 3.82
CA VAL A 143 2.57 6.89 4.32
C VAL A 143 3.25 8.11 3.74
N THR A 144 2.54 8.90 2.95
CA THR A 144 3.06 10.14 2.36
C THR A 144 2.79 11.32 3.28
N VAL A 145 3.83 12.12 3.55
CA VAL A 145 3.74 13.30 4.42
C VAL A 145 4.11 14.56 3.65
N ASP A 146 3.26 15.59 3.78
CA ASP A 146 3.57 16.96 3.38
C ASP A 146 4.48 17.63 4.40
N GLU A 147 5.75 17.78 4.04
CA GLU A 147 6.76 18.35 4.93
C GLU A 147 6.51 19.83 5.28
N GLN A 148 5.69 20.55 4.50
CA GLN A 148 5.31 21.95 4.81
C GLN A 148 4.30 22.05 5.96
N LYS A 149 3.71 20.91 6.34
CA LYS A 149 2.73 20.78 7.43
C LYS A 149 3.28 20.08 8.67
N LEU A 150 4.59 19.88 8.77
CA LEU A 150 5.18 19.36 10.01
C LEU A 150 4.88 20.30 11.19
N GLY A 151 4.49 19.72 12.33
CA GLY A 151 4.00 20.45 13.50
C GLY A 151 2.58 21.01 13.38
N LYS A 152 1.85 20.71 12.28
CA LYS A 152 0.51 21.23 11.97
C LYS A 152 -0.50 20.08 11.73
N PRO A 153 -1.82 20.33 11.82
CA PRO A 153 -2.79 19.30 11.46
C PRO A 153 -2.66 18.85 10.00
N GLN A 154 -3.09 17.62 9.73
CA GLN A 154 -3.28 17.06 8.38
C GLN A 154 -2.02 17.05 7.49
N ALA A 155 -0.87 16.70 8.07
CA ALA A 155 0.37 16.53 7.32
C ALA A 155 0.40 15.22 6.51
N VAL A 156 -0.34 14.19 6.90
CA VAL A 156 -0.43 12.95 6.12
C VAL A 156 -1.38 13.15 4.94
N THR A 157 -0.87 13.00 3.73
CA THR A 157 -1.63 13.26 2.49
C THR A 157 -2.14 12.00 1.83
N ASP A 158 -1.43 10.88 1.98
CA ASP A 158 -1.82 9.58 1.43
C ASP A 158 -1.35 8.40 2.29
N VAL A 159 -2.01 7.26 2.13
CA VAL A 159 -1.61 5.98 2.69
C VAL A 159 -1.94 4.84 1.72
N VAL A 160 -0.97 3.97 1.47
CA VAL A 160 -1.11 2.77 0.64
C VAL A 160 -0.62 1.56 1.42
N ILE A 161 -1.35 0.45 1.32
CA ILE A 161 -0.92 -0.84 1.85
C ILE A 161 -0.57 -1.79 0.71
N GLU A 162 0.57 -2.44 0.82
CA GLU A 162 0.92 -3.61 0.03
C GLU A 162 0.86 -4.84 0.94
N LYS A 163 -0.22 -5.61 0.82
CA LYS A 163 -0.36 -6.86 1.55
C LYS A 163 0.57 -7.92 0.98
N THR A 164 1.05 -8.81 1.84
CA THR A 164 1.76 -10.02 1.42
C THR A 164 0.73 -11.03 0.92
N GLU A 165 0.78 -11.36 -0.36
CA GLU A 165 -0.09 -12.34 -1.00
C GLU A 165 0.67 -13.62 -1.27
N TYR A 166 -0.01 -14.77 -1.25
CA TYR A 166 0.63 -16.08 -1.49
C TYR A 166 0.16 -16.65 -2.83
N PRO A 167 0.94 -16.50 -3.91
CA PRO A 167 0.58 -17.10 -5.19
C PRO A 167 0.45 -18.61 -5.10
N SER A 168 -0.37 -19.20 -5.96
CA SER A 168 -0.44 -20.65 -6.16
C SER A 168 0.55 -21.15 -7.22
N ASP A 169 1.13 -20.25 -8.01
CA ASP A 169 2.15 -20.56 -9.01
C ASP A 169 3.58 -20.37 -8.43
N PRO A 170 4.49 -21.35 -8.60
CA PRO A 170 5.84 -21.28 -8.02
C PRO A 170 6.70 -20.16 -8.63
N SER A 171 6.52 -19.80 -9.91
CA SER A 171 7.27 -18.72 -10.55
C SER A 171 6.85 -17.37 -9.97
N SER A 172 5.53 -17.13 -9.84
CA SER A 172 5.01 -15.95 -9.14
C SER A 172 5.48 -15.89 -7.68
N TYR A 173 5.57 -17.04 -7.01
CA TYR A 173 6.04 -17.13 -5.63
C TYR A 173 7.51 -16.70 -5.49
N VAL A 174 8.38 -17.15 -6.40
CA VAL A 174 9.79 -16.74 -6.47
C VAL A 174 9.95 -15.27 -6.81
N ASN A 175 9.19 -14.76 -7.80
CA ASN A 175 9.22 -13.35 -8.17
C ASN A 175 8.83 -12.45 -7.00
N ASN A 176 7.81 -12.83 -6.21
CA ASN A 176 7.43 -12.09 -5.02
C ASN A 176 8.52 -12.10 -3.92
N PHE A 177 9.25 -13.21 -3.76
CA PHE A 177 10.42 -13.26 -2.87
C PHE A 177 11.57 -12.35 -3.36
N ILE A 178 11.89 -12.39 -4.66
CA ILE A 178 12.92 -11.53 -5.26
C ILE A 178 12.54 -10.06 -5.10
N ASN A 179 11.28 -9.69 -5.33
CA ASN A 179 10.78 -8.33 -5.13
C ASN A 179 10.89 -7.91 -3.66
N ALA A 180 10.56 -8.79 -2.71
CA ALA A 180 10.76 -8.53 -1.29
C ALA A 180 12.24 -8.28 -0.97
N TRP A 181 13.14 -9.09 -1.54
CA TRP A 181 14.58 -8.94 -1.38
C TRP A 181 15.10 -7.63 -1.97
N TYR A 182 14.68 -7.26 -3.18
CA TYR A 182 15.03 -6.00 -3.82
C TYR A 182 14.63 -4.78 -2.96
N ASN A 183 13.46 -4.87 -2.33
CA ASN A 183 12.95 -3.83 -1.43
C ASN A 183 13.56 -3.88 -0.02
N GLY A 184 14.42 -4.86 0.27
CA GLY A 184 14.97 -5.11 1.60
C GLY A 184 13.90 -5.46 2.64
N ASN A 185 12.77 -6.03 2.23
CA ASN A 185 11.68 -6.48 3.11
C ASN A 185 11.95 -7.91 3.59
N THR A 186 12.85 -8.02 4.57
CA THR A 186 13.28 -9.32 5.13
C THR A 186 12.15 -10.04 5.84
N GLN A 187 11.16 -9.34 6.40
CA GLN A 187 9.95 -9.94 6.98
C GLN A 187 9.18 -10.69 5.88
N ARG A 188 8.87 -10.04 4.77
CA ARG A 188 8.18 -10.67 3.62
C ARG A 188 9.00 -11.80 3.00
N MET A 189 10.33 -11.66 2.92
CA MET A 189 11.21 -12.76 2.50
C MET A 189 11.04 -13.98 3.42
N ALA A 190 11.00 -13.79 4.74
CA ALA A 190 10.82 -14.86 5.72
C ALA A 190 9.44 -15.52 5.56
N THR A 191 8.40 -14.72 5.33
CA THR A 191 7.04 -15.20 5.09
C THR A 191 6.94 -16.07 3.83
N TYR A 192 7.67 -15.74 2.77
CA TYR A 192 7.73 -16.58 1.58
C TYR A 192 8.62 -17.83 1.76
N SER A 193 9.63 -17.78 2.60
CA SER A 193 10.65 -18.83 2.71
C SER A 193 10.76 -19.42 4.12
N SER A 194 11.80 -19.03 4.86
CA SER A 194 12.00 -19.28 6.27
C SER A 194 12.83 -18.12 6.85
N HIS A 195 12.87 -17.99 8.17
CA HIS A 195 13.74 -17.02 8.82
C HIS A 195 15.22 -17.25 8.47
N SER A 196 15.67 -18.50 8.34
CA SER A 196 17.06 -18.82 8.01
C SER A 196 17.43 -18.41 6.59
N ILE A 197 16.56 -18.67 5.61
CA ILE A 197 16.76 -18.23 4.22
C ILE A 197 16.74 -16.71 4.16
N ALA A 198 15.71 -16.07 4.72
CA ALA A 198 15.62 -14.61 4.74
C ALA A 198 16.81 -13.93 5.43
N SER A 199 17.34 -14.51 6.52
CA SER A 199 18.54 -13.98 7.19
C SER A 199 19.81 -14.18 6.36
N ASN A 200 19.96 -15.29 5.64
CA ASN A 200 21.13 -15.53 4.81
C ASN A 200 21.20 -14.56 3.61
N TYR A 201 20.05 -14.15 3.09
CA TYR A 201 19.97 -13.24 1.94
C TYR A 201 19.68 -11.78 2.35
N GLY A 202 19.19 -11.55 3.56
CA GLY A 202 18.95 -10.23 4.12
C GLY A 202 20.24 -9.42 4.19
N GLY A 203 20.26 -8.26 3.54
CA GLY A 203 21.44 -7.39 3.43
C GLY A 203 22.37 -7.72 2.26
N LYS A 204 22.21 -8.87 1.60
CA LYS A 204 22.86 -9.12 0.30
C LYS A 204 22.14 -8.34 -0.80
N LYS A 205 22.85 -8.03 -1.88
CA LYS A 205 22.25 -7.42 -3.07
C LYS A 205 21.34 -8.43 -3.76
N ALA A 206 20.08 -8.08 -3.98
CA ALA A 206 19.16 -8.88 -4.76
C ALA A 206 19.61 -8.93 -6.24
N PRO A 207 19.32 -10.02 -6.98
CA PRO A 207 19.61 -10.11 -8.41
C PRO A 207 18.90 -8.98 -9.18
N PRO A 208 19.62 -8.08 -9.87
CA PRO A 208 19.00 -7.06 -10.70
C PRO A 208 18.34 -7.69 -11.92
N ASN A 209 17.17 -7.19 -12.31
CA ASN A 209 16.45 -7.63 -13.51
C ASN A 209 16.32 -9.16 -13.60
N TRP A 210 15.97 -9.79 -12.48
CA TRP A 210 15.73 -11.23 -12.40
C TRP A 210 14.74 -11.69 -13.48
N THR A 211 15.13 -12.72 -14.22
CA THR A 211 14.25 -13.40 -15.18
C THR A 211 14.31 -14.90 -14.96
N GLU A 212 13.15 -15.55 -15.06
CA GLU A 212 13.08 -17.01 -15.13
C GLU A 212 13.65 -17.45 -16.48
N GLY A 213 14.70 -18.27 -16.43
CA GLY A 213 15.49 -18.63 -17.61
C GLY A 213 15.04 -19.93 -18.27
N GLN A 214 14.31 -20.78 -17.55
CA GLN A 214 13.87 -22.10 -18.00
C GLN A 214 12.48 -22.39 -17.43
N PRO A 215 11.68 -23.27 -18.08
CA PRO A 215 10.46 -23.76 -17.46
C PRO A 215 10.75 -24.41 -16.11
N LYS A 216 9.90 -24.14 -15.12
CA LYS A 216 9.93 -24.84 -13.83
C LYS A 216 9.94 -26.37 -13.98
N GLU A 217 10.76 -27.04 -13.18
CA GLU A 217 10.94 -28.50 -13.22
C GLU A 217 10.20 -29.18 -12.07
N ASP A 218 9.38 -30.20 -12.36
CA ASP A 218 8.71 -31.01 -11.34
C ASP A 218 9.66 -32.08 -10.79
N LYS A 219 9.88 -32.10 -9.47
CA LYS A 219 10.70 -33.10 -8.77
C LYS A 219 9.87 -34.02 -7.86
N GLY A 220 8.58 -34.14 -8.10
CA GLY A 220 7.66 -34.92 -7.27
C GLY A 220 7.10 -34.10 -6.11
N ASP A 221 7.93 -33.81 -5.10
CA ASP A 221 7.49 -33.11 -3.88
C ASP A 221 7.63 -31.58 -3.95
N TYR A 222 8.38 -31.09 -4.93
CA TYR A 222 8.70 -29.68 -5.10
C TYR A 222 8.94 -29.31 -6.57
N TRP A 223 8.89 -28.02 -6.86
CA TRP A 223 9.31 -27.41 -8.11
C TRP A 223 10.72 -26.85 -7.98
N LEU A 224 11.51 -26.92 -9.05
CA LEU A 224 12.68 -26.08 -9.23
C LEU A 224 12.33 -24.91 -10.16
N VAL A 225 12.66 -23.69 -9.73
CA VAL A 225 12.53 -22.49 -10.56
C VAL A 225 13.93 -21.92 -10.77
N HIS A 226 14.34 -21.85 -12.03
CA HIS A 226 15.66 -21.39 -12.41
C HIS A 226 15.58 -20.00 -13.03
N GLY A 227 16.52 -19.14 -12.68
CA GLY A 227 16.62 -17.85 -13.33
C GLY A 227 17.98 -17.24 -13.15
N SER A 228 18.14 -16.08 -13.79
CA SER A 228 19.39 -15.34 -13.79
C SER A 228 19.14 -13.85 -13.70
N SER A 229 20.16 -13.13 -13.25
CA SER A 229 20.24 -11.67 -13.33
C SER A 229 21.02 -11.27 -14.57
N ASN A 230 20.81 -10.04 -15.06
CA ASN A 230 21.67 -9.47 -16.10
C ASN A 230 23.10 -9.14 -15.61
N ALA A 231 23.38 -9.33 -14.32
CA ALA A 231 24.71 -9.25 -13.74
C ALA A 231 25.47 -10.58 -13.77
N GLY A 232 24.87 -11.64 -14.32
CA GLY A 232 25.48 -12.97 -14.45
C GLY A 232 25.26 -13.87 -13.23
N ASP A 233 24.49 -13.43 -12.24
CA ASP A 233 24.10 -14.30 -11.13
C ASP A 233 23.07 -15.32 -11.61
N SER A 234 23.19 -16.58 -11.19
CA SER A 234 22.20 -17.62 -11.42
C SER A 234 21.70 -18.14 -10.09
N TYR A 235 20.39 -18.36 -9.98
CA TYR A 235 19.78 -18.91 -8.78
C TYR A 235 18.82 -20.03 -9.14
N THR A 236 18.79 -21.04 -8.30
CA THR A 236 17.80 -22.12 -8.35
C THR A 236 17.00 -22.10 -7.05
N PHE A 237 15.70 -21.92 -7.18
CA PHE A 237 14.76 -21.92 -6.06
C PHE A 237 14.09 -23.28 -5.95
N LYS A 238 14.14 -23.87 -4.76
CA LYS A 238 13.35 -25.06 -4.41
C LYS A 238 12.02 -24.61 -3.80
N VAL A 239 10.90 -24.94 -4.44
CA VAL A 239 9.56 -24.42 -4.07
C VAL A 239 8.59 -25.56 -3.79
N LYS A 240 7.86 -25.55 -2.67
CA LYS A 240 6.84 -26.57 -2.34
C LYS A 240 5.77 -26.68 -3.44
N LYS A 241 5.18 -27.86 -3.61
CA LYS A 241 3.95 -27.99 -4.43
C LYS A 241 2.71 -27.38 -3.78
N SER A 242 2.57 -27.50 -2.46
CA SER A 242 1.44 -26.93 -1.73
C SER A 242 1.64 -25.42 -1.50
N LEU A 243 1.28 -24.62 -2.50
CA LEU A 243 1.37 -23.16 -2.47
C LEU A 243 0.08 -22.50 -1.99
N GLY A 244 -0.03 -21.17 -2.10
CA GLY A 244 -1.16 -20.40 -1.55
C GLY A 244 -1.06 -20.09 -0.06
N LYS A 245 0.10 -20.34 0.57
CA LYS A 245 0.36 -20.06 1.99
C LYS A 245 1.84 -19.80 2.24
N ALA A 246 2.16 -19.25 3.41
CA ALA A 246 3.52 -18.96 3.85
C ALA A 246 4.49 -20.16 3.77
N ASN A 247 5.79 -19.84 3.74
CA ASN A 247 6.92 -20.77 3.71
C ASN A 247 6.92 -21.72 2.49
N GLY A 248 6.63 -21.19 1.31
CA GLY A 248 6.64 -21.92 0.03
C GLY A 248 8.06 -22.22 -0.49
N ILE A 249 9.04 -21.35 -0.25
CA ILE A 249 10.44 -21.56 -0.68
C ILE A 249 11.19 -22.37 0.38
N LEU A 250 11.72 -23.51 -0.05
CA LEU A 250 12.44 -24.50 0.76
C LEU A 250 13.96 -24.28 0.77
N GLY A 251 14.49 -23.62 -0.25
CA GLY A 251 15.93 -23.43 -0.42
C GLY A 251 16.25 -22.61 -1.66
N ILE A 252 17.45 -22.04 -1.66
CA ILE A 252 18.00 -21.24 -2.75
C ILE A 252 19.47 -21.67 -2.88
N SER A 253 19.90 -21.95 -4.11
CA SER A 253 21.29 -22.30 -4.44
C SER A 253 21.77 -21.51 -5.65
#